data_AF-A0A932M1M9-F1
#
_entry.id   AF-A0A932M1M9-F1
#
_cell.length_a   1.000
_cell.length_b   1.000
_cell.length_c   1.000
_cell.angle_alpha   90.00
_cell.angle_beta   90.00
_cell.angle_gamma   90.00
#
_symmetry.space_group_name_H-M   'P 1'
#
loop_
_entity.id
_entity.type
_entity.pdbx_description
1 polymer ?
#
loop_
_entity_poly.entity_id
_entity_poly.type
_entity_poly.pdbx_seq_one_letter_code
_entity_poly.pdbx_strand_id
1 'polypeptide(L)' 'MLCEEDDAVKIEIEREDDGRWIAEVPDLPGVMAYGETRKEAIAKVQALALRVIADRLDHGEAIPQLDELFTVPV' A
#
# COMPACT_ATOMS: atom_id res chain seq x y z
N MET A 1 8.18 -10.94 22.54
CA MET A 1 9.19 -10.25 21.70
C MET A 1 9.05 -10.77 20.29
N LEU A 2 7.98 -10.34 19.63
CA LEU A 2 7.89 -10.13 18.20
C LEU A 2 7.15 -8.79 18.14
N CYS A 3 7.78 -7.77 17.57
CA CYS A 3 7.06 -6.55 17.25
C CYS A 3 6.06 -6.96 16.17
N GLU A 4 4.77 -6.84 16.44
CA GLU A 4 3.74 -6.98 15.41
C GLU A 4 3.94 -5.81 14.45
N GLU A 5 4.43 -6.08 13.23
CA GLU A 5 4.40 -5.14 12.10
C GLU A 5 3.07 -5.28 11.34
N ASP A 6 2.03 -5.81 11.99
CA ASP A 6 0.76 -6.24 11.36
C ASP A 6 -0.13 -5.08 10.88
N ASP A 7 0.15 -3.84 11.29
CA ASP A 7 -0.61 -2.64 10.87
C ASP A 7 0.03 -1.87 9.70
N ALA A 8 1.26 -2.21 9.31
CA ALA A 8 1.96 -1.52 8.23
C ALA A 8 1.60 -2.10 6.85
N VAL A 9 1.23 -1.24 5.90
CA VAL A 9 1.00 -1.64 4.51
C VAL A 9 2.33 -2.07 3.87
N LYS A 10 2.51 -3.38 3.69
CA LYS A 10 3.71 -3.96 3.08
C LYS A 10 3.77 -3.66 1.58
N ILE A 11 4.93 -3.19 1.13
CA ILE A 11 5.23 -3.03 -0.30
C ILE A 11 6.30 -4.04 -0.70
N GLU A 12 5.98 -4.90 -1.66
CA GLU A 12 6.95 -5.74 -2.35
C GLU A 12 7.45 -5.01 -3.60
N ILE A 13 8.74 -5.14 -3.89
CA ILE A 13 9.37 -4.40 -4.99
C ILE A 13 10.45 -5.22 -5.68
N GLU A 14 10.34 -5.31 -6.99
CA GLU A 14 11.20 -6.12 -7.84
C GLU A 14 11.64 -5.33 -9.07
N ARG A 15 12.74 -5.79 -9.69
CA ARG A 15 13.24 -5.26 -10.95
C ARG A 15 13.03 -6.32 -12.03
N GLU A 16 12.32 -5.93 -13.07
CA GLU A 16 11.99 -6.75 -14.24
C GLU A 16 13.21 -6.96 -15.14
N ASP A 17 13.14 -7.98 -16.00
CA ASP A 17 14.18 -8.30 -16.99
C ASP A 17 14.40 -7.17 -18.00
N ASP A 18 13.35 -6.39 -18.31
CA ASP A 18 13.43 -5.21 -19.17
C ASP A 18 14.02 -3.97 -18.49
N GLY A 19 14.36 -4.10 -17.19
CA GLY A 19 14.99 -3.07 -16.38
C GLY A 19 14.02 -2.16 -15.63
N ARG A 20 12.71 -2.23 -15.87
CA ARG A 20 11.68 -1.49 -15.11
C ARG A 20 11.58 -2.01 -13.68
N TRP A 21 11.04 -1.17 -12.79
CA TRP A 21 10.68 -1.56 -11.43
C TRP A 21 9.19 -1.80 -11.35
N ILE A 22 8.79 -2.85 -10.63
CA ILE A 22 7.41 -3.12 -10.24
C ILE A 22 7.31 -3.08 -8.73
N ALA A 23 6.27 -2.42 -8.21
CA ALA A 23 5.95 -2.45 -6.79
C ALA A 23 4.49 -2.88 -6.61
N GLU A 24 4.23 -3.75 -5.64
CA GLU A 24 2.89 -4.24 -5.30
C GLU A 24 2.62 -4.16 -3.80
N VAL A 25 1.33 -4.14 -3.45
CA VAL A 25 0.85 -4.29 -2.08
C VAL A 25 0.05 -5.60 -2.01
N PRO A 26 0.63 -6.71 -1.52
CA PRO A 26 -0.03 -8.02 -1.54
C PRO A 26 -1.38 -8.04 -0.83
N ASP A 27 -1.51 -7.26 0.25
CA ASP A 27 -2.73 -7.16 1.06
C ASP A 27 -3.85 -6.34 0.39
N LEU A 28 -3.53 -5.64 -0.71
CA LEU A 28 -4.48 -4.90 -1.53
C LEU A 28 -4.45 -5.44 -2.97
N PRO A 29 -5.20 -6.52 -3.27
CA PRO A 29 -5.23 -7.12 -4.59
C PRO A 29 -5.49 -6.10 -5.70
N GLY A 30 -4.63 -6.10 -6.73
CA GLY A 30 -4.69 -5.15 -7.85
C GLY A 30 -3.96 -3.82 -7.62
N VAL A 31 -3.38 -3.59 -6.45
CA VAL A 31 -2.52 -2.43 -6.18
C VAL A 31 -1.08 -2.77 -6.57
N MET A 32 -0.74 -2.42 -7.81
CA MET A 32 0.60 -2.54 -8.34
C MET A 32 0.93 -1.41 -9.30
N ALA A 33 2.20 -1.00 -9.38
CA ALA A 33 2.63 0.06 -10.25
C ALA A 33 4.06 -0.13 -10.77
N TYR A 34 4.26 0.22 -12.05
CA TYR A 34 5.58 0.26 -12.67
C TYR A 34 6.23 1.64 -12.58
N GLY A 35 7.56 1.67 -12.47
CA GLY A 35 8.38 2.86 -12.57
C GLY A 35 9.70 2.61 -13.31
N GLU A 36 10.29 3.65 -13.89
CA GLU A 36 11.64 3.60 -14.45
C GLU A 36 12.69 3.50 -13.34
N THR A 37 12.35 3.98 -12.14
CA THR A 37 13.20 3.90 -10.94
C THR A 37 12.47 3.23 -9.78
N ARG A 38 13.24 2.63 -8.86
CA ARG A 38 12.72 2.06 -7.61
C ARG A 38 11.83 3.05 -6.84
N LYS A 39 12.29 4.30 -6.73
CA LYS A 39 11.57 5.37 -6.02
C LYS A 39 10.24 5.70 -6.69
N GLU A 40 10.21 5.73 -8.02
CA GLU A 40 9.00 6.02 -8.79
C GLU A 40 7.96 4.91 -8.63
N ALA A 41 8.35 3.64 -8.72
CA ALA A 41 7.44 2.51 -8.51
C ALA A 41 6.81 2.55 -7.11
N ILE A 42 7.63 2.81 -6.07
CA ILE A 42 7.16 2.97 -4.68
C ILE A 42 6.17 4.13 -4.56
N ALA A 43 6.50 5.31 -5.08
CA ALA A 43 5.64 6.48 -4.97
C ALA A 43 4.27 6.25 -5.67
N LYS A 44 4.29 5.59 -6.83
CA LYS A 44 3.06 5.26 -7.56
C LYS A 44 2.19 4.24 -6.82
N VAL A 45 2.79 3.17 -6.29
CA VAL A 45 2.04 2.14 -5.56
C VAL A 45 1.47 2.70 -4.25
N GLN A 46 2.20 3.55 -3.53
CA GLN A 46 1.70 4.24 -2.34
C GLN A 46 0.48 5.11 -2.66
N ALA A 47 0.55 5.92 -3.73
CA ALA A 47 -0.57 6.74 -4.15
C ALA A 47 -1.79 5.89 -4.58
N LEU A 48 -1.55 4.73 -5.19
CA LEU A 48 -2.62 3.80 -5.56
C LEU A 48 -3.24 3.12 -4.34
N ALA A 49 -2.43 2.66 -3.40
CA ALA A 49 -2.88 2.06 -2.14
C ALA A 49 -3.79 3.01 -1.36
N LEU A 50 -3.39 4.28 -1.21
CA LEU A 50 -4.20 5.30 -0.54
C LEU A 50 -5.55 5.53 -1.22
N ARG A 51 -5.60 5.48 -2.57
CA ARG A 51 -6.86 5.61 -3.31
C ARG A 51 -7.79 4.42 -3.07
N VAL A 52 -7.26 3.20 -3.09
CA VAL A 52 -8.05 1.99 -2.81
C VAL A 52 -8.57 2.00 -1.39
N ILE A 53 -7.72 2.39 -0.44
CA ILE A 53 -8.12 2.54 0.97
C ILE A 53 -9.25 3.57 1.10
N ALA A 54 -9.14 4.74 0.47
CA ALA A 54 -10.20 5.74 0.49
C ALA A 54 -11.51 5.23 -0.11
N ASP A 55 -11.45 4.55 -1.25
CA ASP A 55 -12.63 3.98 -1.91
C ASP A 55 -13.34 2.94 -1.03
N ARG A 56 -12.58 2.06 -0.36
CA ARG A 56 -13.12 1.10 0.59
C ARG A 56 -13.80 1.77 1.79
N LEU A 57 -13.23 2.86 2.32
CA LEU A 57 -13.86 3.65 3.39
C LEU A 57 -15.20 4.24 2.93
N ASP A 58 -15.25 4.80 1.73
CA ASP A 58 -16.48 5.40 1.17
C ASP A 58 -17.61 4.38 1.01
N HIS A 59 -17.26 3.10 0.81
CA HIS A 59 -18.22 1.99 0.70
C HIS A 59 -18.48 1.26 2.04
N GLY A 60 -17.86 1.68 3.14
CA GLY A 60 -18.05 1.09 4.47
C GLY A 60 -17.40 -0.28 4.66
N GLU A 61 -16.37 -0.59 3.87
CA GLU A 61 -15.56 -1.80 4.04
C GLU A 61 -14.59 -1.65 5.22
N ALA A 62 -14.34 -2.75 5.93
CA ALA A 62 -13.37 -2.76 7.03
C ALA A 62 -11.93 -2.68 6.47
N ILE A 63 -11.11 -1.82 7.08
CA ILE A 63 -9.70 -1.64 6.72
C ILE A 63 -8.87 -1.73 8.00
N PRO A 64 -8.41 -2.93 8.38
CA PRO A 64 -7.69 -3.16 9.64
C PRO A 64 -6.50 -2.21 9.83
N GLN A 65 -5.78 -1.89 8.76
CA GLN A 65 -4.56 -1.06 8.79
C GLN A 65 -4.82 0.42 9.15
N LEU A 66 -6.07 0.86 9.27
CA LEU A 66 -6.43 2.25 9.55
C LEU A 66 -6.92 2.51 10.98
N ASP A 67 -7.19 1.47 11.76
CA ASP A 67 -7.83 1.60 13.08
C ASP A 67 -6.98 2.45 14.04
N GLU A 68 -5.65 2.49 13.85
CA GLU A 68 -4.73 3.30 14.66
C GLU A 68 -4.31 4.64 14.01
N LEU A 69 -4.76 4.95 12.80
CA LEU A 69 -4.29 6.14 12.07
C LEU A 69 -4.96 7.43 12.55
N PHE A 70 -6.22 7.37 13.00
CA PHE A 70 -7.01 8.54 13.35
C PHE A 70 -7.41 8.56 14.82
N THR A 71 -7.04 9.62 15.53
CA THR A 71 -7.60 9.93 16.86
C THR A 71 -8.77 10.88 16.71
N VAL A 72 -9.96 10.46 17.13
CA VAL A 72 -11.13 11.34 17.26
C VAL A 72 -11.28 11.69 18.74
N PRO A 73 -11.09 12.96 19.14
CA PRO A 73 -11.39 13.38 20.50
C PRO A 73 -12.91 13.26 20.74
N VAL A 74 -13.26 12.71 21.90
CA VAL A 74 -14.63 12.66 22.42
C VAL A 74 -15.09 13.99 22.99
#